data_AF-A0A3B0XM86-F1
#
_entry.id   AF-A0A3B0XM86-F1
#
_cell.length_a   1.000
_cell.length_b   1.000
_cell.length_c   1.000
_cell.angle_alpha   90.00
_cell.angle_beta   90.00
_cell.angle_gamma   90.00
#
_symmetry.space_group_name_H-M   'P 1'
#
loop_
_entity.id
_entity.type
_entity.pdbx_description
1 polymer ?
#
loop_
_entity_poly.entity_id
_entity_poly.type
_entity_poly.pdbx_seq_one_letter_code
_entity_poly.pdbx_strand_id
1 'polypeptide(L)'
;PYGTLAVNVLGSLAIGLLSVLLVEKFSFSQDIKLGLVVGVLGALTTFSTFSWDTVDLLQQGFIQRALLNVVLNVVVCIAAVWVGTLWAKAMVQGQWF
;
A
#
# COMPACT_ATOMS: atom_id res chain seq x y z
N PRO A 1 -7.20 -13.05 7.75
CA PRO A 1 -6.39 -11.82 7.67
C PRO A 1 -6.93 -10.76 6.67
N TYR A 2 -8.24 -10.47 6.69
CA TYR A 2 -8.83 -9.50 5.76
C TYR A 2 -8.49 -8.04 6.14
N GLY A 3 -8.43 -7.74 7.44
CA GLY A 3 -8.03 -6.42 7.93
C GLY A 3 -6.60 -6.05 7.52
N THR A 4 -5.65 -6.97 7.72
CA THR A 4 -4.25 -6.81 7.32
C THR A 4 -4.10 -6.54 5.82
N LEU A 5 -4.79 -7.33 4.98
CA LEU A 5 -4.80 -7.10 3.53
C LEU A 5 -5.39 -5.73 3.18
N ALA A 6 -6.51 -5.34 3.80
CA ALA A 6 -7.18 -4.08 3.50
C ALA A 6 -6.29 -2.86 3.83
N VAL A 7 -5.67 -2.83 5.01
CA VAL A 7 -4.79 -1.70 5.39
C VAL A 7 -3.54 -1.63 4.52
N ASN A 8 -2.96 -2.78 4.15
CA ASN A 8 -1.81 -2.83 3.26
C ASN A 8 -2.15 -2.34 1.85
N VAL A 9 -3.30 -2.77 1.30
CA VAL A 9 -3.75 -2.33 -0.03
C VAL A 9 -4.09 -0.83 -0.04
N LEU A 10 -4.79 -0.33 0.98
CA LEU A 10 -5.12 1.10 1.09
C LEU A 10 -3.87 1.96 1.25
N GLY A 11 -2.93 1.56 2.10
CA GLY A 11 -1.65 2.26 2.25
C GLY A 11 -0.81 2.22 0.98
N SER A 12 -0.83 1.10 0.25
CA SER A 12 -0.14 0.95 -1.05
C SER A 12 -0.75 1.85 -2.13
N LEU A 13 -2.08 1.94 -2.19
CA LEU A 13 -2.75 2.89 -3.08
C LEU A 13 -2.38 4.33 -2.73
N ALA A 14 -2.40 4.66 -1.43
CA ALA A 14 -2.09 5.99 -0.93
C ALA A 14 -0.63 6.40 -1.20
N ILE A 15 0.35 5.51 -1.01
CA ILE A 15 1.75 5.85 -1.32
C ILE A 15 1.95 6.07 -2.83
N GLY A 16 1.26 5.31 -3.68
CA GLY A 16 1.25 5.54 -5.12
C GLY A 16 0.73 6.93 -5.47
N LEU A 17 -0.41 7.33 -4.90
CA LEU A 17 -0.98 8.68 -5.09
C LEU A 17 -0.02 9.78 -4.59
N LEU A 18 0.47 9.65 -3.36
CA LEU A 18 1.32 10.64 -2.71
C LEU A 18 2.68 10.77 -3.40
N SER A 19 3.23 9.69 -3.97
CA SER A 19 4.54 9.73 -4.65
C SER A 19 4.59 10.75 -5.78
N VAL A 20 3.47 10.93 -6.50
CA VAL A 20 3.33 11.89 -7.60
C VAL A 20 2.88 13.25 -7.06
N LEU A 21 1.85 13.28 -6.21
CA LEU A 21 1.28 14.55 -5.72
C LEU A 21 2.27 15.36 -4.87
N LEU A 22 3.07 14.72 -4.02
CA LEU A 22 4.07 15.37 -3.17
C LEU A 22 5.30 15.86 -3.96
N VAL A 23 5.51 15.38 -5.19
CA VAL A 23 6.66 15.76 -6.03
C VAL A 23 6.24 16.79 -7.06
N GLU A 24 5.14 16.54 -7.77
CA GLU A 24 4.76 17.30 -8.96
C GLU A 24 3.71 18.38 -8.69
N LYS A 25 2.85 18.20 -7.67
CA LYS A 25 1.73 19.12 -7.41
C LYS A 25 1.95 20.03 -6.21
N PHE A 26 2.50 19.50 -5.13
CA PHE A 26 2.64 20.22 -3.87
C PHE A 26 4.11 20.41 -3.50
N SER A 27 4.53 21.65 -3.31
CA SER A 27 5.87 22.00 -2.81
C SER A 27 5.96 21.88 -1.28
N PHE A 28 5.67 20.70 -0.74
CA PHE A 28 5.82 20.43 0.69
C PHE A 28 7.29 20.29 1.11
N SER A 29 7.61 20.66 2.35
CA SER A 29 8.91 20.42 2.96
C SER A 29 9.18 18.92 3.11
N GLN A 30 10.47 18.55 3.18
CA GLN A 30 10.88 17.16 3.31
C GLN A 30 10.31 16.50 4.58
N ASP A 31 10.20 17.25 5.67
CA ASP A 31 9.67 16.76 6.94
C ASP A 31 8.20 16.34 6.84
N ILE A 32 7.38 17.10 6.10
CA ILE A 32 5.98 16.74 5.87
C ILE A 32 5.88 15.46 5.03
N LYS A 33 6.73 15.33 4.00
CA LYS A 33 6.76 14.12 3.16
C LYS A 33 7.12 12.89 4.00
N LEU A 34 8.13 13.00 4.86
CA LEU A 34 8.51 11.92 5.78
C LEU A 34 7.40 11.62 6.79
N GLY A 35 6.78 12.63 7.38
CA GLY A 35 5.69 12.44 8.34
C GLY A 35 4.49 11.69 7.73
N LEU A 36 4.13 11.98 6.47
CA LEU A 36 3.06 11.29 5.77
C LEU A 36 3.45 9.88 5.33
N VAL A 37 4.59 9.72 4.66
CA VAL A 37 4.99 8.44 4.06
C VAL A 37 5.53 7.47 5.11
N VAL A 38 6.46 7.92 5.94
CA VAL A 38 7.09 7.06 6.96
C VAL A 38 6.23 6.98 8.21
N GLY A 39 5.64 8.11 8.63
CA GLY A 39 4.79 8.15 9.83
C GLY A 39 3.42 7.55 9.59
N VAL A 40 2.54 8.26 8.88
CA VAL A 40 1.13 7.88 8.73
C VAL A 40 0.97 6.56 7.96
N LEU A 41 1.55 6.45 6.76
CA LEU A 41 1.41 5.22 5.98
C LEU A 41 2.19 4.05 6.59
N GLY A 42 3.33 4.32 7.21
CA GLY A 42 4.08 3.31 7.97
C GLY A 42 3.31 2.79 9.18
N ALA A 43 2.54 3.63 9.87
CA ALA A 43 1.69 3.22 10.99
C ALA A 43 0.41 2.49 10.55
N LEU A 44 -0.11 2.82 9.36
CA LEU A 44 -1.30 2.16 8.79
C LEU A 44 -0.99 0.75 8.27
N THR A 45 0.14 0.59 7.58
CA THR A 45 0.52 -0.67 6.93
C THR A 45 1.34 -1.56 7.85
N THR A 46 1.32 -2.87 7.63
CA THR A 46 2.06 -3.82 8.47
C THR A 46 2.49 -5.06 7.70
N PHE A 47 3.81 -5.21 7.54
CA PHE A 47 4.41 -6.44 7.00
C PHE A 47 4.57 -7.52 8.07
N SER A 48 4.79 -7.13 9.33
CA SER A 48 4.97 -8.06 10.45
C SER A 48 3.69 -8.83 10.77
N THR A 49 2.53 -8.14 10.82
CA THR A 49 1.23 -8.80 11.02
C THR A 49 0.88 -9.71 9.86
N PHE A 50 1.12 -9.28 8.61
CA PHE A 50 0.96 -10.13 7.43
C PHE A 50 1.80 -11.41 7.52
N SER A 51 3.05 -11.29 7.97
CA SER A 51 3.97 -12.42 8.11
C SER A 51 3.49 -13.37 9.22
N TRP A 52 3.06 -12.83 10.36
CA TRP A 52 2.52 -13.62 11.46
C TRP A 52 1.25 -14.36 11.05
N ASP A 53 0.28 -13.68 10.42
CA ASP A 53 -0.96 -14.28 9.92
C ASP A 53 -0.66 -15.42 8.93
N THR A 54 0.38 -15.28 8.12
CA THR A 54 0.80 -16.33 7.17
C THR A 54 1.36 -17.55 7.90
N VAL A 55 2.25 -17.33 8.88
CA VAL A 55 2.85 -18.41 9.68
C VAL A 55 1.79 -19.12 10.51
N ASP A 56 0.87 -18.39 11.13
CA ASP A 56 -0.25 -18.94 11.89
C ASP A 56 -1.12 -19.88 11.04
N LEU A 57 -1.45 -19.48 9.79
CA LEU A 57 -2.16 -20.34 8.84
C LEU A 57 -1.36 -21.61 8.49
N LEU A 58 -0.03 -21.51 8.34
CA LEU A 58 0.83 -22.67 8.10
C LEU A 58 0.86 -23.63 9.30
N GLN A 59 0.96 -23.09 10.52
CA GLN A 59 0.96 -23.88 11.76
C GLN A 59 -0.35 -24.63 11.96
N GLN A 60 -1.47 -24.03 11.55
CA GLN A 60 -2.79 -24.66 11.55
C GLN A 60 -3.00 -25.67 10.40
N GLY A 61 -2.01 -25.83 9.52
CA GLY A 61 -2.08 -26.74 8.36
C GLY A 61 -2.86 -26.18 7.16
N PHE A 62 -3.30 -24.93 7.20
CA PHE A 62 -4.07 -24.28 6.12
C PHE A 62 -3.17 -23.72 5.01
N ILE A 63 -2.40 -24.59 4.35
CA ILE A 63 -1.40 -24.21 3.33
C ILE A 63 -1.99 -23.37 2.19
N GLN A 64 -3.16 -23.75 1.67
CA GLN A 64 -3.81 -23.00 0.59
C GLN A 64 -4.14 -21.56 0.99
N ARG A 65 -4.62 -21.34 2.22
CA ARG A 65 -4.96 -20.00 2.72
C ARG A 65 -3.70 -19.17 2.98
N ALA A 66 -2.63 -19.80 3.49
CA ALA A 66 -1.35 -19.13 3.68
C ALA A 66 -0.78 -18.63 2.33
N LEU A 67 -0.76 -19.50 1.31
CA LEU A 67 -0.33 -19.12 -0.04
C LEU A 67 -1.18 -17.99 -0.62
N LEU A 68 -2.51 -18.09 -0.48
CA LEU A 68 -3.41 -17.04 -0.94
C LEU A 68 -3.14 -15.71 -0.22
N ASN A 69 -2.88 -15.72 1.08
CA ASN A 69 -2.55 -14.51 1.84
C ASN A 69 -1.28 -13.83 1.32
N VAL A 70 -0.23 -14.60 1.02
CA VAL A 70 1.03 -14.11 0.44
C VAL A 70 0.78 -13.51 -0.95
N VAL A 71 0.17 -14.28 -1.84
CA VAL A 71 -0.06 -13.87 -3.23
C VAL A 71 -0.93 -12.62 -3.28
N LEU A 72 -2.03 -12.58 -2.51
CA LEU A 72 -2.91 -11.42 -2.48
C LEU A 72 -2.20 -10.19 -1.92
N ASN A 73 -1.48 -10.29 -0.80
CA ASN A 73 -0.77 -9.12 -0.26
C ASN A 73 0.26 -8.60 -1.27
N VAL A 74 1.10 -9.45 -1.85
CA VAL A 74 2.16 -9.01 -2.77
C VAL A 74 1.57 -8.44 -4.05
N VAL A 75 0.71 -9.19 -4.74
CA VAL A 75 0.21 -8.81 -6.07
C VAL A 75 -0.73 -7.61 -5.98
N VAL A 76 -1.69 -7.63 -5.04
CA VAL A 76 -2.69 -6.56 -4.95
C VAL A 76 -2.06 -5.26 -4.43
N CYS A 77 -1.11 -5.33 -3.49
CA CYS A 77 -0.43 -4.11 -3.03
C CYS A 77 0.42 -3.48 -4.14
N ILE A 78 1.19 -4.27 -4.89
CA ILE A 78 1.97 -3.75 -6.03
C ILE A 78 1.02 -3.13 -7.08
N ALA A 79 -0.07 -3.81 -7.42
CA ALA A 79 -1.07 -3.28 -8.33
C ALA A 79 -1.70 -1.98 -7.79
N ALA A 80 -1.97 -1.89 -6.48
CA ALA A 80 -2.50 -0.70 -5.86
C ALA A 80 -1.53 0.50 -5.93
N VAL A 81 -0.23 0.29 -5.69
CA VAL A 81 0.79 1.35 -5.90
C VAL A 81 0.77 1.84 -7.35
N TRP A 82 0.72 0.90 -8.30
CA TRP A 82 0.69 1.22 -9.73
C TRP A 82 -0.55 2.04 -10.11
N VAL A 83 -1.73 1.58 -9.71
CA VAL A 83 -3.01 2.28 -9.92
C VAL A 83 -2.99 3.67 -9.26
N GLY A 84 -2.52 3.78 -8.03
CA GLY A 84 -2.41 5.06 -7.32
C GLY A 84 -1.50 6.04 -8.05
N THR A 85 -0.37 5.56 -8.57
CA THR A 85 0.56 6.37 -9.37
C THR A 85 -0.09 6.86 -10.66
N LEU A 86 -0.77 5.97 -11.41
CA LEU A 86 -1.46 6.34 -12.65
C LEU A 86 -2.58 7.36 -12.38
N TRP A 87 -3.35 7.14 -11.33
CA TRP A 87 -4.44 8.03 -10.94
C TRP A 87 -3.93 9.42 -10.59
N ALA A 88 -2.86 9.52 -9.80
CA ALA A 88 -2.26 10.82 -9.48
C ALA A 88 -1.69 11.52 -10.72
N LYS A 89 -1.03 10.79 -11.64
CA LYS A 89 -0.56 11.38 -12.90
C LYS A 89 -1.70 11.95 -13.73
N ALA A 90 -2.83 11.24 -13.84
CA ALA A 90 -4.02 11.74 -14.53
C ALA A 90 -4.56 13.03 -13.89
N MET A 91 -4.51 13.14 -12.57
CA MET A 91 -4.90 14.36 -11.83
C MET A 91 -3.94 15.54 -12.03
N VAL A 92 -2.64 15.28 -12.23
CA VAL A 92 -1.62 16.32 -12.41
C VAL A 92 -1.54 16.78 -13.87
N GLN A 93 -1.63 15.86 -14.82
CA GLN A 93 -1.48 16.14 -16.26
C GLN A 93 -2.76 16.69 -16.92
N GLY A 94 -3.83 16.90 -16.16
CA GLY A 94 -5.07 17.48 -16.68
C GLY A 94 -5.82 16.60 -17.69
N GLN A 95 -5.55 15.29 -17.72
CA GLN A 95 -6.25 14.34 -18.60
C GLN A 95 -7.59 13.88 -17.98
N TRP A 96 -8.47 14.84 -17.74
CA TRP A 96 -9.90 14.58 -17.52
C TRP A 96 -10.65 15.11 -18.74
N PHE A 97 -10.73 14.27 -19.77
CA PHE A 97 -11.37 14.46 -21.09
C PHE A 97 -10.75 15.53 -22.00
#